data_AF-A0A820KGK0-F1
#
_entry.id   AF-A0A820KGK0-F1
#
_cell.length_a   1.000
_cell.length_b   1.000
_cell.length_c   1.000
_cell.angle_alpha   90.00
_cell.angle_beta   90.00
_cell.angle_gamma   90.00
#
_symmetry.space_group_name_H-M   'P 1'
#
loop_
_entity.id
_entity.type
_entity.pdbx_description
1 polymer ?
#
loop_
_entity_poly.entity_id
_entity_poly.type
_entity_poly.pdbx_seq_one_letter_code
_entity_poly.pdbx_strand_id
1 'polypeptide(L)'
;MELGYDLIQSHLERRQHQPQALQKGVRIAMQAIGLTVATSQPNTVSTDTAKQRCHLCPRERDRKVVTHCSSCNIPCCPDHHK
;
A
#
# COMPACT_ATOMS: atom_id res chain seq x y z
N MET A 1 -18.60 25.43 20.57
CA MET A 1 -18.14 24.24 19.82
C MET A 1 -17.88 23.02 20.72
N GLU A 2 -18.16 23.11 22.03
CA GLU A 2 -17.77 22.09 23.01
C GLU A 2 -18.74 20.90 23.05
N LEU A 3 -20.05 21.15 23.14
CA LEU A 3 -21.07 20.10 23.23
C LEU A 3 -21.02 19.07 22.09
N GLY A 4 -20.76 19.53 20.86
CA GLY A 4 -20.66 18.64 19.70
C GLY A 4 -19.46 17.70 19.77
N TYR A 5 -18.35 18.18 20.35
CA TYR A 5 -17.16 17.37 20.57
C TYR A 5 -17.37 16.36 21.70
N ASP A 6 -17.96 16.80 22.81
CA ASP A 6 -18.23 15.95 23.97
C ASP A 6 -19.11 14.74 23.63
N LEU A 7 -20.10 14.94 22.74
CA LEU A 7 -20.97 13.86 22.28
C LEU A 7 -20.23 12.78 21.46
N ILE A 8 -19.16 13.16 20.75
CA ILE A 8 -18.44 12.26 19.84
C ILE A 8 -17.11 11.77 20.40
N GLN A 9 -16.60 12.37 21.48
CA GLN A 9 -15.28 12.07 22.04
C GLN A 9 -15.08 10.58 22.32
N SER A 10 -16.00 9.95 23.07
CA SER A 10 -15.93 8.52 23.41
C SER A 10 -15.97 7.59 22.19
N HIS A 11 -16.58 8.04 21.08
CA HIS A 11 -16.58 7.29 19.82
C HIS A 11 -15.24 7.43 19.09
N LEU A 12 -14.67 8.64 19.08
CA LEU A 12 -13.38 8.92 18.46
C LEU A 12 -12.22 8.20 19.16
N GLU A 13 -12.21 8.16 20.50
CA GLU A 13 -11.21 7.44 21.30
C GLU A 13 -11.22 5.93 21.00
N ARG A 14 -12.41 5.30 20.97
CA ARG A 14 -12.53 3.88 20.59
C ARG A 14 -11.97 3.60 19.20
N ARG A 15 -12.23 4.50 18.25
CA ARG A 15 -11.75 4.39 16.87
C ARG A 15 -10.25 4.65 16.74
N GLN A 16 -9.67 5.47 17.60
CA GLN A 16 -8.22 5.71 17.65
C GLN A 16 -7.45 4.41 17.91
N HIS A 17 -8.01 3.48 18.70
CA HIS A 17 -7.41 2.17 18.98
C HIS A 17 -7.56 1.14 17.83
N GLN A 18 -8.34 1.45 16.79
CA GLN A 18 -8.51 0.60 15.60
C GLN A 18 -8.19 1.37 14.30
N PRO A 19 -6.97 1.90 14.16
CA PRO A 19 -6.62 2.81 13.08
C PRO A 19 -6.64 2.16 11.69
N GLN A 20 -6.49 0.84 11.62
CA GLN A 20 -6.44 0.08 10.36
C GLN A 20 -7.79 0.06 9.61
N ALA A 21 -8.91 0.22 10.32
CA ALA A 21 -10.25 0.29 9.73
C ALA A 21 -10.64 1.72 9.31
N LEU A 22 -9.80 2.72 9.58
CA LEU A 22 -10.12 4.12 9.32
C LEU A 22 -9.72 4.55 7.91
N GLN A 23 -10.71 5.01 7.15
CA GLN A 23 -10.47 5.68 5.87
C GLN A 23 -9.52 6.86 6.04
N LYS A 24 -8.71 7.13 5.01
CA LYS A 24 -7.70 8.20 5.03
C LYS A 24 -8.29 9.56 5.40
N GLY A 25 -9.44 9.93 4.82
CA GLY A 25 -10.10 11.21 5.13
C GLY A 25 -10.49 11.34 6.60
N VAL A 26 -10.98 10.26 7.22
CA VAL A 26 -11.33 10.24 8.64
C VAL A 26 -10.09 10.42 9.51
N ARG A 27 -8.96 9.79 9.17
CA ARG A 27 -7.70 9.96 9.90
C ARG A 27 -7.20 11.41 9.86
N ILE A 28 -7.29 12.07 8.70
CA ILE A 28 -6.92 13.47 8.54
C ILE A 28 -7.83 14.37 9.38
N ALA A 29 -9.15 14.15 9.34
CA ALA A 29 -10.10 14.91 10.15
C ALA A 29 -9.85 14.73 11.66
N MET A 30 -9.54 13.52 12.12
CA MET A 30 -9.20 13.24 13.52
C MET A 30 -7.90 13.95 13.94
N GLN A 31 -6.89 14.00 13.07
CA GLN A 31 -5.67 14.78 13.33
C GLN A 31 -5.94 16.28 13.41
N ALA A 32 -6.83 16.81 12.57
CA ALA A 32 -7.19 18.23 12.58
C ALA A 32 -7.85 18.68 13.89
N ILE A 33 -8.50 17.74 14.61
CA ILE A 33 -9.09 17.98 15.94
C ILE A 33 -8.17 17.54 17.09
N GLY A 34 -6.89 17.24 16.82
CA GLY A 34 -5.87 16.96 17.83
C GLY A 34 -5.75 15.49 18.27
N LEU A 35 -6.47 14.56 17.63
CA LEU A 35 -6.38 13.13 17.96
C LEU A 35 -5.29 12.45 17.14
N THR A 36 -4.30 11.90 17.83
CA THR A 36 -3.17 11.19 17.21
C THR A 36 -3.56 9.75 16.89
N VAL A 37 -3.96 9.51 15.63
CA VAL A 37 -4.21 8.15 15.13
C VAL A 37 -2.88 7.53 14.71
N ALA A 38 -2.40 6.54 15.48
CA ALA A 38 -1.22 5.77 15.12
C ALA A 38 -1.45 5.12 13.75
N THR A 39 -0.78 5.62 12.72
CA THR A 39 -0.81 4.98 11.41
C THR A 39 0.04 3.74 11.54
N SER A 40 -0.59 2.57 11.73
CA SER A 40 0.10 1.30 11.47
C SER A 40 0.78 1.46 10.12
N GLN A 41 2.10 1.30 10.09
CA GLN A 41 2.91 1.42 8.89
C GLN A 41 2.23 0.68 7.74
N PRO A 42 2.36 1.18 6.49
CA PRO A 42 1.79 0.49 5.35
C PRO A 42 2.20 -0.97 5.47
N ASN A 43 1.19 -1.86 5.52
CA ASN A 43 1.38 -3.29 5.30
C ASN A 43 2.45 -3.39 4.22
N THR A 44 3.58 -4.00 4.58
CA THR A 44 4.66 -4.34 3.68
C THR A 44 4.01 -4.65 2.35
N VAL A 45 4.17 -3.74 1.37
CA VAL A 45 3.68 -3.97 0.01
C VAL A 45 4.16 -5.36 -0.28
N SER A 46 3.23 -6.30 -0.38
CA SER A 46 3.54 -7.69 -0.60
C SER A 46 4.53 -7.69 -1.75
N THR A 47 5.78 -8.05 -1.49
CA THR A 47 6.83 -8.16 -2.50
C THR A 47 6.57 -9.35 -3.42
N ASP A 48 5.31 -9.77 -3.54
CA ASP A 48 4.77 -10.30 -4.77
C ASP A 48 4.82 -9.18 -5.82
N THR A 49 6.03 -8.91 -6.31
CA THR A 49 6.21 -8.27 -7.60
C THR A 49 5.45 -9.12 -8.59
N ALA A 50 4.22 -8.72 -8.91
CA ALA A 50 3.32 -9.49 -9.76
C ALA A 50 4.10 -9.90 -11.01
N LYS A 51 4.21 -11.22 -11.25
CA LYS A 51 5.07 -11.77 -12.30
C LYS A 51 4.71 -11.10 -13.64
N GLN A 52 5.63 -10.29 -14.18
CA GLN A 52 5.48 -9.58 -15.46
C GLN A 52 5.82 -10.53 -16.61
N ARG A 53 5.40 -10.23 -17.85
CA ARG A 53 5.80 -11.04 -19.02
C ARG A 53 7.16 -10.56 -19.53
N CYS A 54 8.02 -11.47 -19.97
CA CYS A 54 9.30 -11.10 -20.57
C CYS A 54 9.09 -10.29 -21.86
N HIS A 55 9.76 -9.15 -22.00
CA HIS A 55 9.62 -8.27 -23.17
C HIS A 55 10.25 -8.82 -24.46
N LEU A 56 11.14 -9.81 -24.35
CA LEU A 56 11.88 -10.37 -25.48
C LEU A 56 11.32 -11.72 -25.95
N CYS A 57 10.49 -12.37 -25.14
CA CYS A 57 9.87 -13.64 -25.52
C CYS A 57 8.82 -13.42 -26.63
N PRO A 58 8.84 -14.22 -27.71
CA PRO A 58 7.72 -14.25 -28.65
C PRO A 58 6.47 -14.80 -27.96
N ARG A 59 5.29 -14.49 -28.49
CA ARG A 59 4.00 -14.90 -27.92
C ARG A 59 3.88 -16.41 -27.69
N GLU A 60 4.46 -17.21 -28.59
CA GLU A 60 4.46 -18.68 -28.52
C GLU A 60 5.25 -19.23 -27.32
N ARG A 61 6.22 -18.47 -26.81
CA ARG A 61 7.08 -18.83 -25.68
C ARG A 61 7.03 -17.78 -24.59
N ASP A 62 5.89 -17.12 -24.43
CA ASP A 62 5.71 -16.07 -23.45
C ASP A 62 5.88 -16.62 -22.03
N ARG A 63 6.74 -15.98 -21.24
CA ARG A 63 7.07 -16.40 -19.88
C ARG A 63 6.79 -15.26 -18.91
N LYS A 64 6.12 -15.62 -17.81
CA LYS A 64 6.03 -14.76 -16.63
C LYS A 64 7.36 -14.82 -15.87
N VAL A 65 7.93 -13.66 -15.57
CA VAL A 65 9.25 -13.48 -14.97
C VAL A 65 9.14 -12.53 -13.78
N VAL A 66 10.05 -12.72 -12.83
CA VAL A 66 10.25 -11.81 -11.68
C VAL A 66 11.56 -11.03 -11.83
N THR A 67 12.41 -11.46 -12.76
CA THR A 67 13.74 -10.93 -13.05
C THR A 67 13.67 -9.77 -14.04
N HIS A 68 14.58 -8.81 -13.87
CA HIS A 68 14.69 -7.61 -14.69
C HIS A 68 16.13 -7.47 -15.17
N CYS A 69 16.35 -6.86 -16.33
CA CYS A 69 17.69 -6.52 -16.80
C CYS A 69 18.33 -5.50 -15.86
N SER A 70 19.58 -5.75 -15.42
CA SER A 70 20.31 -4.85 -14.52
C SER A 70 20.56 -3.46 -15.10
N SER A 71 20.65 -3.35 -16.43
CA SER A 71 21.01 -2.09 -17.10
C SER A 71 19.81 -1.22 -17.45
N CYS A 72 18.67 -1.82 -17.85
CA CYS A 72 17.48 -1.09 -18.32
C CYS A 72 16.21 -1.38 -17.51
N ASN A 73 16.28 -2.25 -16.50
CA ASN A 73 15.17 -2.63 -15.60
C ASN A 73 13.93 -3.21 -16.32
N ILE A 74 14.10 -3.72 -17.54
CA ILE A 74 13.04 -4.37 -18.31
C ILE A 74 12.85 -5.82 -17.84
N PRO A 75 11.61 -6.32 -17.69
CA PRO A 75 11.35 -7.73 -17.38
C PRO A 75 11.94 -8.69 -18.43
N CYS A 76 12.90 -9.52 -17.99
CA CYS A 76 13.63 -10.45 -18.85
C CYS A 76 13.66 -11.84 -18.22
N CYS A 77 13.43 -12.89 -19.01
CA CYS A 77 13.62 -14.26 -18.54
C CYS A 77 15.12 -14.60 -18.44
N PRO A 78 15.50 -15.66 -17.69
CA PRO A 78 16.91 -16.04 -17.54
C PRO A 78 17.64 -16.28 -18.86
N ASP A 79 16.93 -16.77 -19.89
CA ASP A 79 17.52 -16.99 -21.22
C ASP A 79 17.93 -15.67 -21.92
N HIS A 80 17.26 -14.56 -21.58
CA HIS A 80 17.54 -13.22 -22.10
C HIS A 80 18.30 -12.33 -21.10
N HIS A 81 18.67 -12.85 -19.94
CA HIS A 81 19.45 -12.17 -18.90
C HIS A 81 20.94 -12.55 -19.04
N LYS A 82 21.47 -12.48 -20.27
CA LYS A 82 22.88 -12.69 -20.59
C LYS A 82 23.55 -11.39 -20.99
#